data_AF-A0A1S3XZB7-F1
#
_entry.id   AF-A0A1S3XZB7-F1
#
_cell.length_a   1.000
_cell.length_b   1.000
_cell.length_c   1.000
_cell.angle_alpha   90.00
_cell.angle_beta   90.00
_cell.angle_gamma   90.00
#
_symmetry.space_group_name_H-M   'P 1'
#
loop_
_entity.id
_entity.type
_entity.pdbx_description
1 polymer ?
#
loop_
_entity_poly.entity_id
_entity_poly.type
_entity_poly.pdbx_seq_one_letter_code
_entity_poly.pdbx_strand_id
1 'polypeptide(L)'
;MEIESHLTEFLQGIKTGEFHGLTTAQMTVIDKLQTKTIQEERKLCSKLASLQEDIVDQPLASKMMKDHENADEDFDKHSHNMATVMEEADKLRMKTLKQIVSILIPAQAVEYLAAAKKIRLSLKQWGKKRDHEHNN
;
A
#
# COMPACT_ATOMS: atom_id res chain seq x y z
N MET A 1 -10.08 -18.06 26.80
CA MET A 1 -8.85 -17.93 25.99
C MET A 1 -8.34 -16.52 26.16
N GLU A 2 -7.25 -16.34 26.91
CA GLU A 2 -6.66 -15.01 27.16
C GLU A 2 -6.22 -14.30 25.87
N ILE A 3 -5.83 -15.07 24.85
CA ILE A 3 -5.42 -14.54 23.55
C ILE A 3 -6.58 -13.85 22.82
N GLU A 4 -7.81 -14.37 22.91
CA GLU A 4 -8.97 -13.78 22.24
C GLU A 4 -9.46 -12.49 22.92
N SER A 5 -9.36 -12.42 24.25
CA SER A 5 -9.66 -11.18 25.00
C SER A 5 -8.64 -10.08 24.68
N HIS A 6 -7.35 -10.40 24.68
CA HIS A 6 -6.30 -9.43 24.36
C HIS A 6 -6.36 -8.93 22.91
N LEU A 7 -6.72 -9.80 21.97
CA LEU A 7 -6.92 -9.40 20.58
C LEU A 7 -8.10 -8.43 20.43
N THR A 8 -9.18 -8.65 21.19
CA THR A 8 -10.38 -7.81 21.15
C THR A 8 -10.11 -6.44 21.77
N GLU A 9 -9.42 -6.39 22.92
CA GLU A 9 -8.99 -5.17 23.61
C GLU A 9 -8.03 -4.34 22.75
N PHE A 10 -7.08 -4.99 22.07
CA PHE A 10 -6.16 -4.35 21.13
C PHE A 10 -6.91 -3.70 19.95
N LEU A 11 -7.88 -4.39 19.36
CA LEU A 11 -8.68 -3.85 18.24
C LEU A 11 -9.53 -2.66 18.67
N GLN A 12 -10.02 -2.67 19.92
CA GLN A 12 -10.77 -1.59 20.55
C GLN A 12 -9.88 -0.40 20.99
N GLY A 13 -8.55 -0.54 20.92
CA GLY A 13 -7.61 0.52 21.29
C GLY A 13 -7.43 0.71 22.80
N ILE A 14 -7.88 -0.26 23.60
CA ILE A 14 -7.64 -0.30 25.03
C ILE A 14 -6.19 -0.76 25.20
N LYS A 15 -5.30 0.16 25.60
CA LYS A 15 -3.88 -0.13 25.84
C LYS A 15 -3.73 -0.97 27.11
N THR A 16 -3.87 -2.28 27.00
CA THR A 16 -3.41 -3.22 28.02
C THR A 16 -1.92 -3.48 27.80
N GLY A 17 -1.10 -2.90 28.69
CA GLY A 17 0.24 -3.37 29.07
C GLY A 17 1.26 -3.65 27.96
N GLU A 18 2.26 -2.76 27.85
CA GLU A 18 3.54 -2.99 27.16
C GLU A 18 3.42 -3.47 25.71
N PHE A 19 3.31 -2.52 24.77
CA PHE A 19 3.81 -2.77 23.41
C PHE A 19 5.22 -3.35 23.57
N HIS A 20 5.46 -4.57 23.08
CA HIS A 20 6.78 -5.18 23.17
C HIS A 20 7.75 -4.30 22.37
N GLY A 21 8.40 -3.36 23.05
CA GLY A 21 9.24 -2.34 22.44
C GLY A 21 10.27 -2.99 21.53
N LEU A 22 10.53 -2.37 20.39
CA LEU A 22 11.59 -2.82 19.49
C LEU A 22 12.94 -2.64 20.19
N THR A 23 13.77 -3.67 20.16
CA THR A 23 15.15 -3.54 20.66
C THR A 23 15.96 -2.64 19.72
N THR A 24 17.05 -2.04 20.21
CA THR A 24 17.95 -1.22 19.37
C THR A 24 18.51 -1.99 18.17
N ALA A 25 18.76 -3.29 18.34
CA ALA A 25 19.21 -4.17 17.25
C ALA A 25 18.12 -4.34 16.19
N GLN A 26 16.87 -4.62 16.59
CA GLN A 26 15.73 -4.70 15.68
C GLN A 26 15.51 -3.37 14.95
N MET A 27 15.58 -2.24 15.68
CA MET A 27 15.42 -0.91 15.11
C MET A 27 16.46 -0.64 14.03
N THR A 28 17.73 -0.96 14.27
CA THR A 28 18.81 -0.76 13.28
C THR A 28 18.58 -1.56 11.99
N VAL A 29 18.05 -2.78 12.09
CA VAL A 29 17.75 -3.61 10.92
C VAL A 29 16.51 -3.09 10.19
N ILE A 30 15.48 -2.67 10.94
CA ILE A 30 14.26 -2.07 10.39
C ILE A 30 14.58 -0.76 9.66
N ASP A 31 15.46 0.09 10.18
CA ASP A 31 15.85 1.36 9.56
C ASP A 31 16.51 1.13 8.19
N LYS A 32 17.40 0.11 8.11
CA LYS A 32 18.02 -0.31 6.85
C LYS A 32 16.99 -0.86 5.87
N LEU A 33 16.02 -1.64 6.35
CA LEU A 33 14.93 -2.16 5.53
C LEU A 33 14.01 -1.04 5.01
N GLN A 34 13.68 -0.08 5.86
CA GLN A 34 12.86 1.08 5.51
C GLN A 34 13.56 1.91 4.44
N THR A 35 14.85 2.20 4.60
CA THR A 35 15.63 2.95 3.61
C THR A 35 15.59 2.28 2.23
N LYS A 36 15.76 0.96 2.18
CA LYS A 36 15.65 0.18 0.93
C LYS A 36 14.23 0.22 0.36
N THR A 37 13.23 0.07 1.21
CA THR A 37 11.82 0.09 0.79
C THR A 37 11.47 1.44 0.17
N ILE A 38 11.86 2.55 0.81
CA ILE A 38 11.65 3.92 0.31
C ILE A 38 12.31 4.13 -1.06
N GLN A 39 13.51 3.57 -1.28
CA GLN A 39 14.17 3.65 -2.58
C GLN A 39 13.36 2.95 -3.68
N GLU A 40 12.83 1.77 -3.41
CA GLU A 40 11.98 1.05 -4.36
C GLU A 40 10.61 1.73 -4.55
N GLU A 41 10.00 2.25 -3.48
CA GLU A 41 8.78 3.05 -3.56
C GLU A 41 8.98 4.29 -4.44
N ARG A 42 10.11 4.99 -4.31
CA ARG A 42 10.43 6.15 -5.17
C ARG A 42 10.52 5.76 -6.65
N LYS A 43 11.10 4.60 -6.96
CA LYS A 43 11.15 4.10 -8.35
C LYS A 43 9.74 3.83 -8.88
N LEU A 44 8.88 3.19 -8.08
CA LEU A 44 7.49 2.94 -8.45
C LEU A 44 6.70 4.24 -8.64
N CYS A 45 6.86 5.21 -7.74
CA CYS A 45 6.25 6.54 -7.87
C CYS A 45 6.72 7.25 -9.14
N SER A 46 8.00 7.18 -9.47
CA SER A 46 8.53 7.74 -10.72
C SER A 46 7.91 7.08 -11.95
N LYS A 47 7.81 5.74 -11.97
CA LYS A 47 7.14 5.02 -13.07
C LYS A 47 5.67 5.43 -13.21
N LEU A 48 4.96 5.53 -12.09
CA LEU A 48 3.56 5.95 -12.07
C LEU A 48 3.39 7.38 -12.58
N ALA A 49 4.27 8.30 -12.17
CA ALA A 49 4.25 9.69 -12.61
C ALA A 49 4.50 9.81 -14.12
N SER A 50 5.48 9.07 -14.68
CA SER A 50 5.72 9.07 -16.12
C SER A 50 4.52 8.55 -16.91
N LEU A 51 3.85 7.49 -16.43
CA LEU A 51 2.60 7.02 -17.04
C LEU A 51 1.51 8.10 -16.99
N GLN A 52 1.39 8.83 -15.87
CA GLN A 52 0.40 9.91 -15.76
C GLN A 52 0.72 11.09 -16.69
N GLU A 53 2.00 11.43 -16.88
CA GLU A 53 2.47 12.46 -17.81
C GLU A 53 2.14 12.10 -19.27
N ASP A 54 2.35 10.84 -19.67
CA ASP A 54 2.03 10.35 -21.03
C ASP A 54 0.55 10.56 -21.43
N ILE A 55 -0.39 10.57 -20.46
CA ILE A 55 -1.80 10.89 -20.73
C ILE A 55 -2.01 12.41 -20.89
N VAL A 56 -1.29 13.23 -20.14
CA VAL A 56 -1.47 14.69 -20.13
C VAL A 56 -0.89 15.33 -21.39
N ASP A 57 0.25 14.85 -21.88
CA ASP A 57 0.95 15.37 -23.06
C ASP A 57 0.21 15.11 -24.39
N GLN A 58 -0.78 14.22 -24.38
CA GLN A 58 -1.69 14.01 -25.51
C GLN A 58 -3.12 14.38 -25.09
N PRO A 59 -3.74 15.44 -25.65
CA PRO A 59 -5.12 15.77 -25.31
C PRO A 59 -6.00 14.52 -25.48
N LEU A 60 -6.76 14.13 -24.45
CA LEU A 60 -7.73 13.02 -24.53
C LEU A 60 -8.62 13.15 -25.79
N ALA A 61 -9.00 14.39 -26.14
CA ALA A 61 -9.71 14.71 -27.37
C ALA A 61 -8.91 14.39 -28.65
N SER A 62 -7.60 14.63 -28.67
CA SER A 62 -6.73 14.34 -29.82
C SER A 62 -6.56 12.83 -30.07
N LYS A 63 -6.63 12.01 -29.02
CA LYS A 63 -6.60 10.55 -29.10
C LYS A 63 -7.94 9.96 -29.52
N MET A 64 -9.04 10.57 -29.08
CA MET A 64 -10.40 10.22 -29.54
C MET A 64 -10.69 10.63 -30.99
N MET A 65 -10.06 11.71 -31.48
CA MET A 65 -10.25 12.20 -32.86
C MET A 65 -9.36 11.53 -33.91
N LYS A 66 -8.26 10.87 -33.51
CA LYS A 66 -7.43 10.02 -34.37
C LYS A 66 -7.87 8.57 -34.20
N ASP A 67 -8.81 8.13 -35.03
CA ASP A 67 -9.32 6.76 -35.10
C ASP A 67 -10.03 6.24 -33.84
N HIS A 68 -11.36 6.35 -33.85
CA HIS A 68 -12.27 5.84 -32.81
C HIS A 68 -12.06 4.34 -32.48
N GLU A 69 -11.49 3.54 -33.38
CA GLU A 69 -11.23 2.11 -33.17
C GLU A 69 -9.94 1.83 -32.37
N ASN A 70 -8.92 2.69 -32.43
CA ASN A 70 -7.64 2.48 -31.74
C ASN A 70 -7.54 3.22 -30.38
N ALA A 71 -8.41 4.20 -30.14
CA ALA A 71 -8.40 4.99 -28.91
C ALA A 71 -8.71 4.16 -27.65
N ASP A 72 -9.61 3.17 -27.78
CA ASP A 72 -9.98 2.26 -26.68
C ASP A 72 -8.82 1.30 -26.35
N GLU A 73 -8.15 0.77 -27.37
CA GLU A 73 -7.01 -0.15 -27.23
C GLU A 73 -5.80 0.55 -26.57
N ASP A 74 -5.56 1.82 -26.91
CA ASP A 74 -4.54 2.66 -26.28
C ASP A 74 -4.85 2.99 -24.81
N PHE A 75 -6.13 3.17 -24.47
CA PHE A 75 -6.57 3.41 -23.09
C PHE A 75 -6.48 2.14 -22.25
N ASP A 76 -6.89 1.00 -22.80
CA ASP A 76 -6.76 -0.32 -22.16
C ASP A 76 -5.30 -0.67 -21.88
N LYS A 77 -4.41 -0.42 -22.84
CA LYS A 77 -2.96 -0.58 -22.66
C LYS A 77 -2.43 0.33 -21.56
N HIS A 78 -2.89 1.57 -21.50
CA HIS A 78 -2.48 2.50 -20.46
C HIS A 78 -2.95 2.04 -19.07
N SER A 79 -4.22 1.66 -18.94
CA SER A 79 -4.83 1.08 -17.74
C SER A 79 -4.05 -0.15 -17.27
N HIS A 80 -3.68 -1.04 -18.20
CA HIS A 80 -2.87 -2.22 -17.93
C HIS A 80 -1.48 -1.87 -17.37
N ASN A 81 -0.82 -0.85 -17.92
CA ASN A 81 0.48 -0.39 -17.42
C ASN A 81 0.37 0.16 -15.99
N MET A 82 -0.67 0.95 -15.69
CA MET A 82 -0.94 1.42 -14.32
C MET A 82 -1.21 0.27 -13.36
N ALA A 83 -2.01 -0.71 -13.78
CA ALA A 83 -2.30 -1.91 -12.99
C ALA A 83 -1.01 -2.71 -12.69
N THR A 84 -0.09 -2.81 -13.65
CA THR A 84 1.21 -3.46 -13.47
C THR A 84 2.05 -2.76 -12.40
N VAL A 85 2.09 -1.42 -12.39
CA VAL A 85 2.80 -0.66 -11.33
C VAL A 85 2.17 -0.90 -9.96
N MET A 86 0.84 -1.00 -9.87
CA MET A 86 0.16 -1.35 -8.63
C MET A 86 0.50 -2.76 -8.15
N GLU A 87 0.58 -3.74 -9.06
CA GLU A 87 0.99 -5.10 -8.72
C GLU A 87 2.44 -5.14 -8.21
N GLU A 88 3.35 -4.39 -8.84
CA GLU A 88 4.73 -4.24 -8.34
C GLU A 88 4.77 -3.63 -6.94
N ALA A 89 3.92 -2.63 -6.65
CA ALA A 89 3.80 -2.02 -5.34
C ALA A 89 3.25 -3.01 -4.29
N ASP A 90 2.27 -3.85 -4.66
CA ASP A 90 1.74 -4.90 -3.79
C ASP A 90 2.80 -5.96 -3.48
N LYS A 91 3.60 -6.35 -4.48
CA LYS A 91 4.76 -7.26 -4.31
C LYS A 91 5.79 -6.65 -3.35
N LEU A 92 6.13 -5.37 -3.51
CA LEU A 92 7.04 -4.67 -2.60
C LEU A 92 6.49 -4.65 -1.17
N ARG A 93 5.21 -4.31 -1.00
CA ARG A 93 4.55 -4.29 0.32
C ARG A 93 4.58 -5.64 1.00
N MET A 94 4.29 -6.73 0.27
CA MET A 94 4.33 -8.09 0.79
C MET A 94 5.76 -8.52 1.15
N LYS A 95 6.74 -8.17 0.31
CA LYS A 95 8.15 -8.44 0.58
C LYS A 95 8.63 -7.73 1.85
N THR A 96 8.30 -6.46 2.03
CA THR A 96 8.65 -5.68 3.22
C THR A 96 7.97 -6.24 4.47
N LEU A 97 6.68 -6.58 4.37
CA LEU A 97 5.93 -7.21 5.46
C LEU A 97 6.59 -8.50 5.95
N LYS A 98 6.98 -9.39 5.02
CA LYS A 98 7.67 -10.65 5.35
C LYS A 98 9.00 -10.40 6.06
N GLN A 99 9.76 -9.40 5.61
CA GLN A 99 11.05 -9.06 6.23
C GLN A 99 10.86 -8.46 7.63
N ILE A 100 9.88 -7.58 7.83
CA ILE A 100 9.55 -7.05 9.17
C ILE A 100 9.20 -8.19 10.11
N VAL A 101 8.26 -9.07 9.73
CA VAL A 101 7.85 -10.20 10.56
C VAL A 101 9.02 -11.13 10.91
N SER A 102 10.03 -11.27 10.03
CA SER A 102 11.23 -12.05 10.31
C SER A 102 12.20 -11.40 11.31
N ILE A 103 12.11 -10.09 11.54
CA ILE A 103 12.94 -9.34 12.51
C ILE A 103 12.29 -9.35 13.90
N LEU A 104 10.97 -9.42 13.94
CA LEU A 104 10.17 -9.32 15.17
C LEU A 104 10.09 -10.66 15.90
N ILE A 105 9.95 -10.61 17.22
CA ILE A 105 9.52 -11.79 17.99
C ILE A 105 8.03 -12.05 17.72
N PRO A 106 7.50 -13.27 17.98
CA PRO A 106 6.12 -13.61 17.66
C PRO A 106 5.07 -12.63 18.23
N ALA A 107 5.22 -12.19 19.48
CA ALA A 107 4.31 -11.22 20.10
C ALA A 107 4.27 -9.87 19.34
N GLN A 108 5.45 -9.29 19.07
CA GLN A 108 5.59 -8.06 18.28
C GLN A 108 5.01 -8.21 16.86
N ALA A 109 5.22 -9.37 16.23
CA ALA A 109 4.70 -9.63 14.89
C ALA A 109 3.17 -9.65 14.86
N VAL A 110 2.52 -10.25 15.86
CA VAL A 110 1.05 -10.24 15.99
C VAL A 110 0.53 -8.81 16.16
N GLU A 111 1.13 -8.03 17.07
CA GLU A 111 0.77 -6.63 17.31
C GLU A 111 0.92 -5.79 16.03
N TYR A 112 2.06 -5.93 15.35
CA TYR A 112 2.34 -5.25 14.09
C TYR A 112 1.33 -5.61 12.99
N LEU A 113 1.02 -6.91 12.82
CA LEU A 113 0.05 -7.38 11.83
C LEU A 113 -1.36 -6.88 12.11
N ALA A 114 -1.76 -6.84 13.39
CA ALA A 114 -3.05 -6.31 13.79
C ALA A 114 -3.15 -4.80 13.49
N ALA A 115 -2.11 -4.02 13.78
CA ALA A 115 -2.03 -2.60 13.42
C ALA A 115 -2.06 -2.40 11.88
N ALA A 116 -1.28 -3.17 11.12
CA ALA A 116 -1.25 -3.11 9.66
C ALA A 116 -2.63 -3.43 9.05
N LYS A 117 -3.32 -4.45 9.58
CA LYS A 117 -4.69 -4.79 9.15
C LYS A 117 -5.66 -3.64 9.44
N LYS A 118 -5.56 -3.01 10.61
CA LYS A 118 -6.39 -1.86 10.99
C LYS A 118 -6.22 -0.71 9.98
N ILE A 119 -4.98 -0.32 9.67
CA ILE A 119 -4.67 0.72 8.68
C ILE A 119 -5.31 0.39 7.32
N ARG A 120 -5.11 -0.84 6.83
CA ARG A 120 -5.68 -1.28 5.54
C ARG A 120 -7.21 -1.19 5.51
N LEU A 121 -7.87 -1.61 6.60
CA LEU A 121 -9.34 -1.54 6.70
C LEU A 121 -9.83 -0.10 6.76
N SER A 122 -9.17 0.76 7.54
CA SER A 122 -9.48 2.18 7.63
C SER A 122 -9.32 2.88 6.27
N LEU A 123 -8.24 2.59 5.53
CA LEU A 123 -8.03 3.15 4.19
C LEU A 123 -9.11 2.69 3.21
N LYS A 124 -9.50 1.41 3.25
CA LYS A 124 -10.61 0.88 2.43
C LYS A 124 -11.94 1.57 2.74
N GLN A 125 -12.24 1.80 4.01
CA GLN A 125 -13.45 2.51 4.43
C GLN A 125 -13.44 3.97 3.96
N TRP A 126 -12.30 4.65 4.10
CA TRP A 126 -12.12 6.01 3.61
C TRP A 126 -12.31 6.09 2.08
N GLY A 127 -11.73 5.16 1.33
CA GLY A 127 -11.90 5.08 -0.12
C GLY A 127 -13.37 4.95 -0.51
N LYS A 128 -14.09 4.00 0.11
CA LYS A 128 -15.53 3.84 -0.11
C LYS A 128 -16.32 5.11 0.18
N LYS A 129 -16.03 5.81 1.28
CA LYS A 129 -16.71 7.05 1.64
C LYS A 129 -16.51 8.11 0.56
N ARG A 130 -15.27 8.31 0.12
CA ARG A 130 -14.92 9.26 -0.94
C ARG A 130 -15.61 8.92 -2.26
N ASP A 131 -15.70 7.63 -2.61
CA ASP A 131 -16.39 7.21 -3.84
C ASP A 131 -17.91 7.48 -3.77
N HIS A 132 -18.53 7.32 -2.59
CA HIS A 132 -19.95 7.70 -2.39
C HIS A 132 -20.15 9.22 -2.48
N GLU A 133 -19.21 10.02 -1.99
CA GLU A 133 -19.25 11.49 -2.07
C GLU A 133 -19.06 12.01 -3.51
N HIS A 134 -18.36 11.27 -4.38
CA HIS A 134 -18.18 11.63 -5.79
C HIS A 134 -19.30 11.13 -6.72
N ASN A 135 -20.14 10.19 -6.27
CA ASN A 135 -21.25 9.63 -7.04
C ASN A 135 -22.63 10.28 -6.73
N ASN A 136 -22.66 11.26 -5.81
CA ASN A 136 -23.82 12.10 -5.48
C ASN A 136 -23.60 13.52 -5.97
#